data_AF-A0A6C2C3F4-F1
#
_entry.id   AF-A0A6C2C3F4-F1
#
_cell.length_a   1.000
_cell.length_b   1.000
_cell.length_c   1.000
_cell.angle_alpha   90.00
_cell.angle_beta   90.00
_cell.angle_gamma   90.00
#
_symmetry.space_group_name_H-M   'P 1'
#
loop_
_entity.id
_entity.type
_entity.pdbx_description
1 polymer ?
#
loop_
_entity_poly.entity_id
_entity_poly.type
_entity_poly.pdbx_seq_one_letter_code
_entity_poly.pdbx_strand_id
1 'polypeptide(L)'
;MTIRQDNLYLKIAIISSAPSRETNEEILLLAEARRKIMSGIEFDSVMKTLIMKLQKLAKEQIRKARMSLKRERGLSPRIAALLIDLKKDYENIESRRQYLNEQLTVLQQRNDLSELTQQVLFNSQQGLQDGSMTIDELIEYMMTWMQKIADRQSLSEGEIKMRKVFNQSVFTLPGYS
;
A
#
# COMPACT_ATOMS: atom_id res chain seq x y z
N MET A 1 -2.88 8.53 8.20
CA MET A 1 -2.46 8.06 6.86
C MET A 1 -1.02 7.64 6.98
N THR A 2 -0.64 6.54 6.36
CA THR A 2 0.75 6.05 6.34
C THR A 2 1.54 6.70 5.20
N ILE A 3 2.87 6.63 5.24
CA ILE A 3 3.74 7.14 4.16
C ILE A 3 3.33 6.61 2.78
N ARG A 4 2.93 5.33 2.70
CA ARG A 4 2.43 4.73 1.45
C ARG A 4 1.13 5.39 0.99
N GLN A 5 0.17 5.56 1.89
CA GLN A 5 -1.11 6.18 1.58
C GLN A 5 -0.93 7.64 1.16
N ASP A 6 -0.02 8.38 1.81
CA ASP A 6 0.34 9.74 1.43
C ASP A 6 0.96 9.79 0.03
N ASN A 7 1.89 8.88 -0.28
CA ASN A 7 2.51 8.79 -1.61
C ASN A 7 1.49 8.47 -2.71
N LEU A 8 0.56 7.54 -2.45
CA LEU A 8 -0.52 7.23 -3.39
C LEU A 8 -1.50 8.40 -3.54
N TYR A 9 -1.86 9.06 -2.46
CA TYR A 9 -2.69 10.25 -2.48
C TYR A 9 -2.06 11.38 -3.30
N LEU A 10 -0.77 11.64 -3.11
CA LEU A 10 -0.01 12.63 -3.86
C LEU A 10 0.04 12.29 -5.35
N LYS A 11 0.32 11.03 -5.72
CA LYS A 11 0.27 10.57 -7.12
C LYS A 11 -1.11 10.86 -7.74
N ILE A 12 -2.20 10.53 -7.05
CA ILE A 12 -3.57 10.79 -7.51
C ILE A 12 -3.83 12.29 -7.64
N ALA A 13 -3.37 13.10 -6.68
CA ALA A 13 -3.51 14.55 -6.69
C ALA A 13 -2.78 15.19 -7.88
N ILE A 14 -1.55 14.75 -8.17
CA ILE A 14 -0.76 15.23 -9.31
C ILE A 14 -1.45 14.87 -10.64
N ILE A 15 -1.86 13.61 -10.81
CA ILE A 15 -2.48 13.17 -12.07
C ILE A 15 -3.82 13.88 -12.28
N SER A 16 -4.63 14.04 -11.24
CA SER A 16 -5.93 14.73 -11.33
C SER A 16 -5.86 16.25 -11.50
N SER A 17 -4.70 16.86 -11.26
CA SER A 17 -4.50 18.32 -11.37
C SER A 17 -3.68 18.74 -12.59
N ALA A 18 -3.08 17.78 -13.32
CA ALA A 18 -2.32 18.07 -14.52
C ALA A 18 -3.26 18.51 -15.67
N PRO A 19 -2.91 19.56 -16.44
CA PRO A 19 -3.68 19.99 -17.61
C PRO A 19 -3.71 18.85 -18.64
N SER A 20 -4.91 18.32 -18.96
CA SER A 20 -5.03 16.92 -19.35
C SER A 20 -5.25 16.64 -20.85
N ARG A 21 -4.50 15.66 -21.38
CA ARG A 21 -4.85 14.80 -22.54
C ARG A 21 -5.67 13.56 -22.09
N GLU A 22 -5.94 13.46 -20.78
CA GLU A 22 -6.76 12.47 -20.11
C GLU A 22 -8.26 12.76 -20.35
N THR A 23 -9.11 11.73 -20.28
CA THR A 23 -10.55 11.91 -20.49
C THR A 23 -11.22 12.55 -19.28
N ASN A 24 -12.34 13.26 -19.48
CA ASN A 24 -13.10 13.85 -18.38
C ASN A 24 -13.53 12.78 -17.34
N GLU A 25 -13.92 11.59 -17.79
CA GLU A 25 -14.34 10.48 -16.91
C GLU A 25 -13.19 9.98 -16.02
N GLU A 26 -11.99 9.87 -16.57
CA GLU A 26 -10.77 9.50 -15.85
C GLU A 26 -10.46 10.45 -14.69
N ILE A 27 -10.46 11.76 -14.96
CA ILE A 27 -10.17 12.78 -13.97
C ILE A 27 -11.27 12.83 -12.90
N LEU A 28 -12.54 12.65 -13.28
CA LEU A 28 -13.66 12.61 -12.34
C LEU A 28 -13.53 11.46 -11.34
N LEU A 29 -13.07 10.28 -11.77
CA LEU A 29 -12.85 9.14 -10.88
C LEU A 29 -11.75 9.43 -9.84
N LEU A 30 -10.64 10.04 -10.27
CA LEU A 30 -9.56 10.43 -9.35
C LEU A 30 -9.99 11.53 -8.39
N ALA A 31 -10.74 12.53 -8.86
CA ALA A 31 -11.29 13.60 -8.04
C ALA A 31 -12.31 13.08 -7.01
N GLU A 32 -13.16 12.11 -7.38
CA GLU A 32 -14.08 11.44 -6.46
C GLU A 32 -13.31 10.70 -5.36
N ALA A 33 -12.27 9.94 -5.71
CA ALA A 33 -11.44 9.23 -4.75
C ALA A 33 -10.79 10.20 -3.74
N ARG A 34 -10.20 11.30 -4.22
CA ARG A 34 -9.63 12.34 -3.36
C ARG A 34 -10.64 12.92 -2.39
N ARG A 35 -11.83 13.26 -2.87
CA ARG A 35 -12.91 13.82 -2.04
C ARG A 35 -13.31 12.87 -0.92
N LYS A 36 -13.43 11.58 -1.23
CA LYS A 36 -13.78 10.54 -0.25
C LYS A 36 -12.73 10.36 0.84
N ILE A 37 -11.45 10.38 0.45
CA ILE A 37 -10.33 10.35 1.42
C ILE A 37 -10.40 11.59 2.32
N MET A 38 -10.58 12.78 1.73
CA MET A 38 -10.69 14.03 2.50
C MET A 38 -11.91 14.07 3.43
N SER A 39 -12.99 13.37 3.09
CA SER A 39 -14.17 13.23 3.95
C SER A 39 -14.04 12.16 5.04
N GLY A 40 -12.84 11.58 5.22
CA GLY A 40 -12.57 10.59 6.27
C GLY A 40 -13.04 9.16 5.95
N ILE A 41 -13.36 8.85 4.70
CA ILE A 41 -13.62 7.46 4.31
C ILE A 41 -12.29 6.70 4.31
N GLU A 42 -12.32 5.49 4.86
CA GLU A 42 -11.19 4.56 4.96
C GLU A 42 -10.46 4.42 3.61
N PHE A 43 -9.15 4.70 3.62
CA PHE A 43 -8.34 4.90 2.42
C PHE A 43 -8.33 3.68 1.51
N ASP A 44 -8.20 2.48 2.07
CA ASP A 44 -8.10 1.23 1.32
C ASP A 44 -9.43 0.90 0.64
N SER A 45 -10.56 1.15 1.29
CA SER A 45 -11.91 1.06 0.71
C SER A 45 -12.07 1.99 -0.50
N VAL A 46 -11.57 3.24 -0.39
CA VAL A 46 -11.58 4.18 -1.52
C VAL A 46 -10.71 3.67 -2.67
N MET A 47 -9.50 3.16 -2.39
CA MET A 47 -8.60 2.64 -3.43
C MET A 47 -9.16 1.39 -4.12
N LYS A 48 -9.74 0.44 -3.38
CA LYS A 48 -10.42 -0.73 -3.97
C LYS A 48 -11.53 -0.31 -4.92
N THR A 49 -12.34 0.67 -4.50
CA THR A 49 -13.41 1.23 -5.34
C THR A 49 -12.84 1.90 -6.59
N LEU A 50 -11.76 2.67 -6.46
CA LEU A 50 -11.11 3.35 -7.58
C LEU A 50 -10.55 2.34 -8.59
N ILE A 51 -9.86 1.28 -8.14
CA ILE A 51 -9.34 0.20 -8.99
C ILE A 51 -10.47 -0.42 -9.80
N MET A 52 -11.57 -0.80 -9.16
CA MET A 52 -12.73 -1.40 -9.83
C MET A 52 -13.31 -0.46 -10.89
N LYS A 53 -13.49 0.83 -10.56
CA LYS A 53 -14.03 1.82 -11.51
C LYS A 53 -13.10 2.06 -12.70
N LEU A 54 -11.79 2.17 -12.48
CA LEU A 54 -10.81 2.32 -13.57
C LEU A 54 -10.74 1.08 -14.46
N GLN A 55 -10.81 -0.14 -13.91
CA GLN A 55 -10.86 -1.37 -14.69
C GLN A 55 -12.13 -1.45 -15.55
N LYS A 56 -13.28 -1.05 -15.00
CA LYS A 56 -14.55 -0.99 -15.75
C LYS A 56 -14.43 0.00 -16.91
N LEU A 57 -13.90 1.20 -16.64
CA LEU A 57 -13.68 2.22 -17.65
C LEU A 57 -12.74 1.74 -18.76
N ALA A 58 -11.63 1.09 -18.41
CA ALA A 58 -10.69 0.51 -19.37
C ALA A 58 -11.37 -0.48 -20.33
N LYS A 59 -12.20 -1.39 -19.78
CA LYS A 59 -12.95 -2.38 -20.57
C LYS A 59 -13.96 -1.71 -21.50
N GLU A 60 -14.67 -0.68 -21.02
CA GLU A 60 -15.66 0.05 -21.80
C GLU A 60 -15.01 0.83 -22.95
N GLN A 61 -13.89 1.50 -22.70
CA GLN A 61 -13.15 2.22 -23.74
C GLN A 61 -12.58 1.26 -24.80
N ILE A 62 -12.02 0.11 -24.40
CA ILE A 62 -11.57 -0.92 -25.35
C ILE A 62 -12.74 -1.45 -26.19
N ARG A 63 -13.91 -1.66 -25.57
CA ARG A 63 -15.11 -2.11 -26.30
C ARG A 63 -15.57 -1.06 -27.32
N LYS A 64 -15.62 0.22 -26.93
CA LYS A 64 -15.96 1.35 -27.83
C LYS A 64 -14.95 1.49 -28.98
N ALA A 65 -13.66 1.33 -28.69
CA ALA A 65 -12.58 1.34 -29.68
C ALA A 65 -12.66 0.18 -30.68
N ARG A 66 -13.21 -0.97 -30.28
CA ARG A 66 -13.44 -2.10 -31.20
C ARG A 66 -14.64 -1.89 -32.11
N MET A 67 -15.66 -1.16 -31.63
CA MET A 67 -16.90 -0.90 -32.38
C MET A 67 -16.79 0.32 -33.29
N SER A 68 -15.97 1.30 -32.93
CA SER A 68 -15.65 2.44 -33.77
C SER A 68 -14.38 2.13 -34.56
N LEU A 69 -14.36 2.38 -35.87
CA LEU A 69 -13.15 2.28 -36.73
C LEU A 69 -12.03 3.28 -36.35
N LYS A 70 -12.11 3.91 -35.18
CA LYS A 70 -11.13 4.86 -34.66
C LYS A 70 -10.19 4.14 -33.70
N ARG A 71 -8.91 4.50 -33.75
CA ARG A 71 -7.90 4.11 -32.75
C ARG A 71 -8.17 4.82 -31.42
N GLU A 72 -9.30 4.56 -30.78
CA GLU A 72 -9.49 4.96 -29.38
C GLU A 72 -8.55 4.10 -28.53
N ARG A 73 -7.64 4.78 -27.83
CA ARG A 73 -6.73 4.15 -26.89
C ARG A 73 -7.55 3.86 -25.62
N GLY A 74 -7.20 2.81 -24.88
CA GLY A 74 -7.78 2.58 -23.55
C GLY A 74 -7.42 3.72 -22.58
N LEU A 75 -7.34 3.42 -21.29
CA LEU A 75 -6.97 4.43 -20.29
C LEU A 75 -5.73 5.23 -20.74
N SER A 76 -5.75 6.53 -20.46
CA SER A 76 -4.59 7.38 -20.70
C SER A 76 -3.33 6.77 -20.05
N PRO A 77 -2.14 6.89 -20.67
CA PRO A 77 -0.95 6.16 -20.22
C PRO A 77 -0.62 6.36 -18.74
N ARG A 78 -0.82 7.58 -18.22
CA ARG A 78 -0.58 7.91 -16.81
C ARG A 78 -1.55 7.19 -15.87
N ILE A 79 -2.82 7.10 -16.25
CA ILE A 79 -3.86 6.43 -15.45
C ILE A 79 -3.75 4.91 -15.59
N ALA A 80 -3.36 4.41 -16.77
CA ALA A 80 -3.02 3.01 -16.95
C ALA A 80 -1.85 2.59 -16.04
N ALA A 81 -0.79 3.41 -15.96
CA ALA A 81 0.34 3.18 -15.06
C ALA A 81 -0.09 3.24 -13.58
N LEU A 82 -0.88 4.24 -13.18
CA LEU A 82 -1.45 4.33 -11.83
C LEU A 82 -2.29 3.09 -11.48
N LEU A 83 -3.11 2.60 -12.42
CA LEU A 83 -3.91 1.40 -12.20
C LEU A 83 -3.02 0.17 -11.97
N ILE A 84 -1.92 0.01 -12.71
CA ILE A 84 -0.96 -1.08 -12.48
C ILE A 84 -0.35 -0.99 -11.08
N ASP A 85 0.09 0.20 -10.67
CA ASP A 85 0.63 0.45 -9.33
C ASP A 85 -0.41 0.08 -8.24
N LEU A 86 -1.63 0.61 -8.36
CA LEU A 86 -2.71 0.34 -7.41
C LEU A 86 -3.07 -1.15 -7.34
N LYS A 87 -3.13 -1.84 -8.49
CA LYS A 87 -3.40 -3.27 -8.53
C LYS A 87 -2.31 -4.07 -7.82
N LYS A 88 -1.03 -3.75 -8.08
CA LYS A 88 0.10 -4.41 -7.44
C LYS A 88 0.03 -4.28 -5.91
N ASP A 89 -0.35 -3.11 -5.43
CA ASP A 89 -0.42 -2.81 -4.00
C ASP A 89 -1.63 -3.46 -3.31
N TYR A 90 -2.79 -3.53 -3.98
CA TYR A 90 -4.06 -3.97 -3.39
C TYR A 90 -4.49 -5.40 -3.72
N GLU A 91 -4.11 -5.97 -4.88
CA GLU A 91 -4.42 -7.38 -5.20
C GLU A 91 -3.58 -8.34 -4.34
N ASN A 92 -2.42 -7.90 -3.86
CA ASN A 92 -1.54 -8.71 -3.01
C ASN A 92 -1.77 -8.49 -1.51
N ILE A 93 -2.77 -7.72 -1.08
CA ILE A 93 -2.90 -7.32 0.32
C ILE A 93 -3.15 -8.51 1.25
N GLU A 94 -3.93 -9.50 0.82
CA GLU A 94 -4.17 -10.73 1.60
C GLU A 94 -2.92 -11.61 1.66
N SER A 95 -2.20 -11.75 0.54
CA SER A 95 -0.92 -12.47 0.51
C SER A 95 0.15 -11.77 1.36
N ARG A 96 0.18 -10.43 1.38
CA ARG A 96 1.06 -9.64 2.25
C ARG A 96 0.68 -9.81 3.72
N ARG A 97 -0.62 -9.80 4.04
CA ARG A 97 -1.15 -10.04 5.40
C ARG A 97 -0.75 -11.42 5.90
N GLN A 98 -0.97 -12.45 5.08
CA GLN A 98 -0.61 -13.83 5.39
C GLN A 98 0.91 -13.95 5.61
N TYR A 99 1.72 -13.47 4.67
CA TYR A 99 3.18 -13.51 4.78
C TYR A 99 3.68 -12.79 6.03
N LEU A 100 3.13 -11.61 6.33
CA LEU A 100 3.50 -10.84 7.52
C LEU A 100 3.13 -11.58 8.82
N ASN A 101 1.94 -12.17 8.89
CA ASN A 101 1.53 -12.98 10.04
C ASN A 101 2.43 -14.21 10.24
N GLU A 102 2.84 -14.87 9.16
CA GLU A 102 3.80 -15.98 9.20
C GLU A 102 5.16 -15.50 9.74
N GLN A 103 5.67 -14.36 9.27
CA GLN A 103 6.93 -13.80 9.77
C GLN A 103 6.85 -13.38 11.25
N LEU A 104 5.75 -12.73 11.68
CA LEU A 104 5.53 -12.37 13.08
C LEU A 104 5.53 -13.61 13.98
N THR A 105 4.84 -14.67 13.56
CA THR A 105 4.79 -15.95 14.28
C THR A 105 6.19 -16.57 14.40
N VAL A 106 6.95 -16.60 13.30
CA VAL A 106 8.33 -17.12 13.29
C VAL A 106 9.25 -16.30 14.19
N LEU A 107 9.08 -14.98 14.25
CA LEU A 107 9.89 -14.11 15.11
C LEU A 107 9.54 -14.30 16.60
N GLN A 108 8.26 -14.39 16.95
CA GLN A 108 7.80 -14.61 18.33
C GLN A 108 8.28 -15.95 18.92
N GLN A 109 8.46 -16.98 18.08
CA GLN A 109 8.99 -18.27 18.52
C GLN A 109 10.50 -18.26 18.79
N ARG A 110 11.20 -17.14 18.57
CA ARG A 110 12.64 -17.06 18.82
C ARG A 110 12.95 -16.65 20.26
N ASN A 111 13.89 -17.38 20.86
CA ASN A 111 14.37 -17.15 22.22
C ASN A 111 15.48 -16.09 22.31
N ASP A 112 15.95 -15.56 21.18
CA ASP A 112 17.05 -14.59 21.10
C ASP A 112 16.56 -13.13 20.99
N LEU A 113 15.26 -12.90 21.10
CA LEU A 113 14.67 -11.57 21.16
C LEU A 113 14.57 -11.10 22.61
N SER A 114 14.77 -9.80 22.85
CA SER A 114 14.48 -9.22 24.15
C SER A 114 12.99 -9.34 24.50
N GLU A 115 12.65 -9.46 25.78
CA GLU A 115 11.26 -9.54 26.25
C GLU A 115 10.42 -8.36 25.75
N LEU A 116 11.03 -7.17 25.70
CA LEU A 116 10.38 -5.96 25.19
C LEU A 116 10.09 -6.07 23.68
N THR A 117 11.02 -6.61 22.89
CA THR A 117 10.79 -6.90 21.47
C THR A 117 9.71 -7.97 21.27
N GLN A 118 9.68 -9.00 22.11
CA GLN A 118 8.60 -10.00 22.06
C GLN A 118 7.23 -9.38 22.36
N GLN A 119 7.14 -8.51 23.36
CA GLN A 119 5.90 -7.80 23.70
C GLN A 119 5.44 -6.87 22.56
N VAL A 120 6.38 -6.16 21.93
CA VAL A 120 6.09 -5.32 20.75
C VAL A 120 5.55 -6.17 19.59
N LEU A 121 6.18 -7.31 19.29
CA LEU A 121 5.70 -8.24 18.26
C LEU A 121 4.30 -8.79 18.56
N PHE A 122 4.02 -9.12 19.82
CA PHE A 122 2.70 -9.60 20.25
C PHE A 122 1.62 -8.54 20.07
N ASN A 123 1.85 -7.32 20.56
CA ASN A 123 0.90 -6.21 20.43
C ASN A 123 0.63 -5.86 18.96
N SER A 124 1.67 -5.87 18.12
CA SER A 124 1.53 -5.61 16.69
C SER A 124 0.71 -6.68 15.98
N GLN A 125 0.93 -7.96 16.30
CA GLN A 125 0.13 -9.05 15.74
C GLN A 125 -1.33 -8.95 16.19
N GLN A 126 -1.58 -8.63 17.46
CA GLN A 126 -2.93 -8.44 17.97
C GLN A 126 -3.65 -7.29 17.23
N GLY A 127 -2.95 -6.17 17.03
CA GLY A 127 -3.48 -5.02 16.29
C GLY A 127 -3.83 -5.33 14.82
N LEU A 128 -3.09 -6.23 14.17
CA LEU A 128 -3.45 -6.72 12.83
C LEU A 128 -4.70 -7.60 12.84
N GLN A 129 -4.88 -8.41 13.88
CA GLN A 129 -5.99 -9.37 13.98
C GLN A 129 -7.30 -8.66 14.30
N ASP A 130 -7.28 -7.71 15.24
CA ASP A 130 -8.47 -6.93 15.62
C ASP A 130 -8.77 -5.76 14.67
N GLY A 131 -7.85 -5.47 13.74
CA GLY A 131 -7.99 -4.42 12.74
C GLY A 131 -7.75 -3.01 13.25
N SER A 132 -7.27 -2.85 14.49
CA SER A 132 -6.85 -1.56 15.05
C SER A 132 -5.54 -1.03 14.42
N MET A 133 -4.79 -1.90 13.74
CA MET A 133 -3.56 -1.56 13.02
C MET A 133 -3.60 -2.11 11.59
N THR A 134 -3.29 -1.28 10.62
CA THR A 134 -3.09 -1.70 9.23
C THR A 134 -1.71 -2.34 9.03
N ILE A 135 -1.53 -3.07 7.93
CA ILE A 135 -0.24 -3.68 7.56
C ILE A 135 0.88 -2.64 7.51
N ASP A 136 0.61 -1.48 6.92
CA ASP A 136 1.61 -0.44 6.76
C ASP A 136 1.95 0.25 8.09
N GLU A 137 0.95 0.50 8.94
CA GLU A 137 1.16 1.01 10.30
C GLU A 137 2.02 0.05 11.13
N LEU A 138 1.78 -1.26 11.00
CA LEU A 138 2.63 -2.26 11.64
C LEU A 138 4.06 -2.15 11.14
N ILE A 139 4.27 -2.17 9.83
CA ILE A 139 5.63 -2.11 9.25
C ILE A 139 6.36 -0.86 9.76
N GLU A 140 5.71 0.30 9.74
CA GLU A 140 6.27 1.56 10.22
C GLU A 140 6.59 1.53 11.72
N TYR A 141 5.67 0.97 12.53
CA TYR A 141 5.86 0.80 13.96
C TYR A 141 7.04 -0.13 14.27
N MET A 142 7.14 -1.28 13.59
CA MET A 142 8.25 -2.22 13.77
C MET A 142 9.58 -1.62 13.30
N MET A 143 9.58 -0.89 12.18
CA MET A 143 10.76 -0.18 11.68
C MET A 143 11.28 0.85 12.69
N THR A 144 10.36 1.66 13.24
CA THR A 144 10.68 2.64 14.28
C THR A 144 11.21 1.96 15.55
N TRP A 145 10.60 0.84 15.93
CA TRP A 145 11.04 0.05 17.08
C TRP A 145 12.48 -0.45 16.92
N MET A 146 12.79 -1.05 15.77
CA MET A 146 14.13 -1.58 15.50
C MET A 146 15.19 -0.49 15.46
N GLN A 147 14.85 0.68 14.92
CA GLN A 147 15.77 1.83 14.95
C GLN A 147 16.07 2.25 16.38
N LYS A 148 15.03 2.38 17.23
CA LYS A 148 15.21 2.72 18.65
C LYS A 148 16.07 1.73 19.42
N ILE A 149 15.98 0.43 19.09
CA ILE A 149 16.86 -0.58 19.69
C ILE A 149 18.29 -0.41 19.18
N ALA A 150 18.48 -0.30 17.86
CA ALA A 150 19.80 -0.17 17.25
C ALA A 150 20.57 1.06 17.75
N ASP A 151 19.87 2.15 18.06
CA ASP A 151 20.46 3.38 18.60
C ASP A 151 20.92 3.24 20.06
N ARG A 152 20.37 2.27 20.81
CA ARG A 152 20.62 2.10 22.25
C ARG A 152 21.52 0.92 22.58
N GLN A 153 21.50 -0.14 21.76
CA GLN A 153 22.22 -1.37 22.02
C GLN A 153 22.52 -2.14 20.73
N SER A 154 23.47 -3.07 20.82
CA SER A 154 23.71 -4.04 19.76
C SER A 154 22.49 -4.93 19.55
N LEU A 155 22.11 -5.13 18.29
CA LEU A 155 20.99 -5.99 17.91
C LEU A 155 21.36 -7.47 18.09
N SER A 156 20.42 -8.25 18.63
CA SER A 156 20.54 -9.71 18.63
C SER A 156 20.39 -10.31 17.22
N GLU A 157 20.73 -11.58 17.03
CA GLU A 157 20.52 -12.25 15.73
C GLU A 157 19.05 -12.21 15.28
N GLY A 158 18.12 -12.39 16.21
CA GLY A 158 16.68 -12.28 15.98
C GLY A 158 16.27 -10.87 15.56
N GLU A 159 16.80 -9.83 16.20
CA GLU A 159 16.52 -8.43 15.88
C GLU A 159 17.14 -8.02 14.53
N ILE A 160 18.30 -8.58 14.18
CA ILE A 160 18.91 -8.43 12.84
C ILE A 160 18.01 -9.09 11.77
N LYS A 161 17.51 -10.29 12.04
CA LYS A 161 16.60 -11.00 11.13
C LYS A 161 15.28 -10.23 10.96
N MET A 162 14.75 -9.71 12.06
CA MET A 162 13.57 -8.85 12.07
C MET A 162 13.79 -7.62 11.18
N ARG A 163 14.93 -6.92 11.34
CA ARG A 163 15.29 -5.79 10.48
C ARG A 163 15.34 -6.16 9.00
N LYS A 164 15.88 -7.33 8.67
CA LYS A 164 15.88 -7.83 7.29
C LYS A 164 14.47 -8.05 6.78
N VAL A 165 13.59 -8.69 7.55
CA VAL A 165 12.19 -8.96 7.15
C VAL A 165 11.47 -7.65 6.85
N PHE A 166 11.49 -6.68 7.77
CA PHE A 166 10.73 -5.44 7.62
C PHE A 166 11.35 -4.44 6.63
N ASN A 167 12.63 -4.60 6.27
CA ASN A 167 13.28 -3.83 5.20
C ASN A 167 13.09 -4.42 3.79
N GLN A 168 12.48 -5.61 3.64
CA GLN A 168 12.30 -6.22 2.32
C GLN A 168 11.38 -5.39 1.43
N SER A 169 11.68 -5.37 0.13
CA SER A 169 10.92 -4.66 -0.91
C SER A 169 9.46 -5.12 -1.07
N VAL A 170 9.09 -6.24 -0.46
CA VAL A 170 7.70 -6.71 -0.31
C VAL A 170 6.89 -5.77 0.62
N PHE A 171 7.58 -5.07 1.50
CA PHE A 171 7.03 -4.14 2.49
C PHE A 171 7.49 -2.70 2.27
N THR A 172 8.69 -2.51 1.72
CA THR A 172 9.25 -1.21 1.33
C THR A 172 9.09 -1.02 -0.19
N LEU A 173 8.01 -0.35 -0.61
CA LEU A 173 7.97 0.17 -1.99
C LEU A 173 9.08 1.22 -2.16
N PRO A 174 9.73 1.29 -3.33
CA PRO A 174 11.01 1.98 -3.49
C PRO A 174 10.83 3.50 -3.45
N GLY A 175 11.60 4.12 -2.56
CA GLY A 175 11.81 5.55 -2.47
C GLY A 175 12.61 5.83 -1.21
N TYR A 176 13.90 6.09 -1.37
CA TYR A 176 14.90 6.44 -0.34
C TYR A 176 15.59 5.26 0.36
N SER A 177 16.60 4.74 -0.34
CA SER A 177 17.93 4.46 0.23
C SER A 177 18.88 5.53 -0.25
#